data_AF-A0A9D6WQD4-F1
#
_entry.id   AF-A0A9D6WQD4-F1
#
_cell.length_a   1.000
_cell.length_b   1.000
_cell.length_c   1.000
_cell.angle_alpha   90.00
_cell.angle_beta   90.00
_cell.angle_gamma   90.00
#
_symmetry.space_group_name_H-M   'P 1'
#
loop_
_entity.id
_entity.type
_entity.pdbx_description
1 polymer ?
#
loop_
_entity_poly.entity_id
_entity_poly.type
_entity_poly.pdbx_seq_one_letter_code
_entity_poly.pdbx_strand_id
1 'polypeptide(L)' 'MRPLAEVTHLAFKALYKEIGIVNTVRFIAQFTPGYGDYTQEREQLFADMTLQDWIVEIKRRQNTATNRDER' A
#
# COMPACT_ATOMS: atom_id res chain seq x y z
N MET A 1 30.71 16.78 1.80
CA MET A 1 29.48 16.48 1.06
C MET A 1 28.76 15.37 1.79
N ARG A 2 27.44 15.48 2.05
CA ARG A 2 26.71 14.40 2.74
C ARG A 2 26.43 13.24 1.76
N PRO A 3 26.46 11.97 2.20
CA PRO A 3 26.06 10.85 1.37
C PRO A 3 24.60 10.97 0.92
N LEU A 4 24.30 10.49 -0.29
CA LEU A 4 22.94 10.56 -0.84
C LEU A 4 21.91 9.89 0.06
N ALA A 5 22.26 8.73 0.64
CA ALA A 5 21.39 8.01 1.58
C ALA A 5 21.01 8.86 2.81
N GLU A 6 21.94 9.67 3.32
CA GLU A 6 21.68 10.56 4.46
C GLU A 6 20.74 11.71 4.07
N VAL A 7 20.95 12.29 2.89
CA VAL A 7 20.08 13.33 2.34
C VAL A 7 18.66 12.79 2.11
N THR A 8 18.54 11.60 1.54
CA THR A 8 17.25 10.93 1.31
C THR A 8 16.52 10.64 2.63
N HIS A 9 17.22 10.15 3.66
CA HIS A 9 16.61 9.90 4.97
C HIS A 9 16.09 11.19 5.63
N LEU A 10 16.87 12.27 5.55
CA LEU A 10 16.45 13.58 6.05
C LEU A 10 15.23 14.11 5.29
N ALA A 11 15.19 13.95 3.97
CA ALA A 11 14.06 14.36 3.15
C ALA A 11 12.78 13.58 3.51
N PHE A 12 12.87 12.26 3.67
CA PHE A 12 11.73 11.45 4.10
C PHE A 12 11.18 11.90 5.45
N LYS A 13 12.06 12.15 6.44
CA LYS A 13 11.63 12.65 7.76
C LYS A 13 10.91 14.00 7.68
N ALA A 14 11.41 14.91 6.85
CA ALA A 14 10.78 16.21 6.65
C ALA A 14 9.39 16.05 5.99
N LEU A 15 9.29 15.23 4.94
CA LEU A 15 8.02 14.99 4.25
C LEU A 15 6.98 14.32 5.16
N TYR A 16 7.38 13.31 5.95
CA TYR A 16 6.47 12.68 6.91
C TYR A 16 5.88 13.66 7.90
N LYS A 17 6.69 14.61 8.36
CA LYS A 17 6.27 15.62 9.33
C LYS A 17 5.27 16.62 8.71
N GLU A 18 5.53 17.06 7.48
CA GLU A 18 4.76 18.15 6.86
C GLU A 18 3.50 17.68 6.15
N ILE A 19 3.56 16.54 5.45
CA ILE A 19 2.44 16.07 4.60
C ILE A 19 1.89 14.70 5.01
N GLY A 20 2.48 14.05 6.01
CA GLY A 20 2.06 12.73 6.48
C GLY A 20 2.53 11.58 5.58
N ILE A 21 2.45 10.37 6.11
CA ILE A 21 3.01 9.16 5.46
C ILE A 21 2.37 8.83 4.11
N VAL A 22 1.04 8.94 4.01
CA VAL A 22 0.29 8.61 2.78
C VAL A 22 0.66 9.55 1.63
N ASN A 23 0.69 10.86 1.89
CA ASN A 23 1.02 11.84 0.85
C ASN A 23 2.52 11.80 0.52
N THR A 24 3.39 11.50 1.49
CA THR A 24 4.83 11.31 1.24
C THR A 24 5.08 10.17 0.26
N VAL A 25 4.45 9.01 0.46
CA VAL A 25 4.60 7.86 -0.45
C VAL A 25 4.11 8.22 -1.86
N ARG A 26 2.95 8.87 -1.99
CA ARG A 26 2.42 9.32 -3.29
C ARG A 26 3.34 10.33 -3.98
N PHE A 27 3.86 11.30 -3.23
CA PHE A 27 4.79 12.30 -3.75
C PHE A 27 6.09 11.67 -4.27
N ILE A 28 6.62 10.66 -3.59
CA ILE A 28 7.83 9.98 -4.03
C ILE A 28 7.55 9.11 -5.26
N ALA A 29 6.41 8.41 -5.26
CA ALA A 29 5.98 7.55 -6.35
C ALA A 29 5.87 8.29 -7.70
N GLN A 30 5.63 9.61 -7.70
CA GLN A 30 5.53 10.41 -8.93
C GLN A 30 6.90 10.64 -9.62
N PHE A 31 8.01 10.53 -8.88
CA PHE A 31 9.37 10.75 -9.39
C PHE A 31 10.13 9.46 -9.65
N THR A 32 9.70 8.36 -9.04
CA THR A 32 10.20 7.04 -9.40
C THR A 32 9.41 6.53 -10.60
N PRO A 33 10.06 6.22 -11.74
CA PRO A 33 9.41 5.39 -12.74
C PRO A 33 9.00 4.10 -12.03
N GLY A 34 7.69 3.82 -11.97
CA GLY A 34 7.20 2.56 -11.44
C GLY A 34 7.98 1.43 -12.09
N TYR A 35 8.62 0.59 -11.29
CA TYR A 35 9.34 -0.57 -11.79
C TYR A 35 8.43 -1.78 -11.67
N GLY A 36 8.45 -2.63 -12.68
CA GLY A 36 7.57 -3.80 -12.77
C GLY A 36 6.31 -3.55 -13.60
N ASP A 37 5.73 -4.64 -14.10
CA ASP A 37 4.44 -4.60 -14.78
C ASP A 37 3.38 -5.04 -13.78
N TYR A 38 2.85 -4.07 -13.01
CA TYR A 38 1.81 -4.35 -12.02
C TYR A 38 0.60 -5.05 -12.65
N THR A 39 0.32 -4.86 -13.94
CA THR A 39 -0.78 -5.57 -14.61
C THR A 39 -0.47 -7.06 -14.69
N GLN A 40 0.72 -7.43 -15.17
CA GLN A 40 1.17 -8.84 -15.21
C GLN A 40 1.34 -9.44 -13.82
N GLU A 41 1.94 -8.71 -12.88
CA GLU A 41 2.15 -9.16 -11.51
C GLU A 41 0.81 -9.37 -10.78
N ARG A 42 -0.17 -8.48 -10.99
CA ARG A 42 -1.52 -8.62 -10.46
C ARG A 42 -2.25 -9.80 -11.07
N GLU A 43 -2.12 -10.01 -12.38
CA GLU A 43 -2.70 -11.18 -13.04
C GLU A 43 -2.16 -12.48 -12.45
N GLN A 44 -0.84 -12.58 -12.21
CA GLN A 44 -0.24 -13.75 -11.55
C GLN A 44 -0.69 -13.91 -10.10
N LEU A 45 -0.70 -12.81 -9.32
CA LEU A 45 -1.03 -12.84 -7.90
C LEU A 45 -2.48 -13.27 -7.63
N PHE A 46 -3.38 -13.02 -8.59
CA PHE A 46 -4.81 -13.29 -8.46
C PHE A 46 -5.35 -14.27 -9.51
N ALA A 47 -4.48 -14.97 -10.25
CA ALA A 47 -4.87 -15.90 -11.31
C ALA A 47 -5.85 -16.97 -10.81
N ASP A 48 -5.66 -17.41 -9.57
CA ASP A 48 -6.45 -18.49 -8.96
C ASP A 48 -7.65 -17.97 -8.13
N MET A 49 -7.86 -16.65 -8.06
CA MET A 49 -8.95 -16.07 -7.27
C MET A 49 -10.13 -15.68 -8.15
N THR A 50 -11.28 -16.28 -7.89
CA THR A 50 -12.53 -15.88 -8.56
C THR A 50 -13.17 -14.70 -7.85
N LEU A 51 -13.98 -13.93 -8.58
CA LEU A 51 -14.78 -12.85 -8.00
C LEU A 51 -15.66 -13.35 -6.83
N GLN A 52 -16.11 -14.60 -6.86
CA GLN A 52 -16.91 -15.19 -5.78
C GLN A 52 -16.08 -15.36 -4.51
N ASP A 53 -14.81 -15.78 -4.62
CA ASP A 53 -13.91 -15.94 -3.48
C ASP A 53 -13.69 -14.59 -2.76
N TRP A 54 -13.56 -13.51 -3.53
CA TRP A 54 -13.48 -12.15 -3.01
C TRP A 54 -14.75 -11.73 -2.26
N ILE A 55 -15.93 -12.00 -2.84
CA ILE A 55 -17.22 -11.64 -2.22
C ILE A 55 -17.40 -12.41 -0.90
N VAL A 56 -17.04 -13.70 -0.87
CA VAL A 56 -17.10 -14.53 0.34
C VAL A 56 -16.17 -13.98 1.43
N GLU A 57 -14.93 -13.64 1.07
CA GLU A 57 -13.95 -13.10 2.02
C GLU A 57 -14.38 -11.73 2.59
N ILE A 58 -14.93 -10.84 1.76
CA ILE A 58 -15.47 -9.55 2.20
C ILE A 58 -16.60 -9.74 3.21
N LYS A 59 -17.57 -10.61 2.90
CA LYS A 59 -18.69 -10.93 3.81
C LYS A 59 -18.20 -11.56 5.11
N ARG A 60 -17.21 -12.45 5.04
CA ARG A 60 -16.59 -13.07 6.23
C ARG A 60 -15.97 -12.01 7.15
N ARG A 61 -15.22 -11.06 6.59
CA ARG A 61 -14.61 -9.96 7.36
C ARG A 61 -15.64 -9.06 8.01
N GLN A 62 -16.72 -8.74 7.30
CA GLN A 62 -17.83 -7.93 7.84
C GLN A 62 -18.52 -8.65 9.00
N ASN A 63 -18.81 -9.95 8.89
CA ASN A 63 -19.42 -10.73 9.96
C ASN A 63 -18.51 -10.89 11.19
N THR A 64 -17.18 -10.95 11.01
CA THR A 64 -16.23 -10.98 12.14
C THR A 64 -16.08 -9.63 12.84
N ALA A 65 -16.31 -8.51 12.14
CA ALA A 65 -16.35 -7.19 12.75
C ALA A 65 -17.62 -7.01 13.61
N THR A 66 -18.77 -7.49 13.13
CA THR A 66 -20.03 -7.47 13.90
C THR A 66 -19.98 -8.33 15.16
N ASN A 67 -19.29 -9.48 15.15
CA ASN A 67 -19.16 -10.33 16.35
C ASN A 67 -18.14 -9.85 17.40
N ARG A 68 -17.29 -8.84 17.08
CA ARG A 68 -16.33 -8.28 18.04
C ARG A 68 -16.92 -7.18 18.91
N ASP A 69 -18.02 -6.56 18.49
CA ASP A 69 -18.72 -5.51 19.25
C ASP A 69 -19.76 -6.07 20.24
N GLU A 70 -20.01 -7.39 20.25
CA GLU A 70 -20.95 -8.06 21.15
C GLU A 70 -20.27 -8.87 22.29
N ARG A 71 -18.96 -8.66 22.54
CA ARG A 71 -18.22 -9.29 23.65
C ARG A 71 -17.52 -8.28 24.54
#